data_AF-A0A9P0VPG4-F1
#
_entry.id   AF-A0A9P0VPG4-F1
#
_cell.length_a   1.000
_cell.length_b   1.000
_cell.length_c   1.000
_cell.angle_alpha   90.00
_cell.angle_beta   90.00
_cell.angle_gamma   90.00
#
_symmetry.space_group_name_H-M   'P 1'
#
loop_
_entity.id
_entity.type
_entity.pdbx_description
1 polymer ?
#
loop_
_entity_poly.entity_id
_entity_poly.type
_entity_poly.pdbx_seq_one_letter_code
_entity_poly.pdbx_strand_id
1 'polypeptide(L)'
;MEMLQNFYETTLAALKNAKNDRLWFKTNTKLGKVYLEREEFNKVANVIRQLKQTCNTCSHETDPHKGTQLLEVYALEIQLHTEQKNHKLLKELYERSLKVRSAIPHPLIMSVIRECGGKMHLRSGDYEKVQ
;
A
#
# COMPACT_ATOMS: atom_id res chain seq x y z
N MET A 1 -4.12 -14.00 18.79
CA MET A 1 -4.18 -13.25 17.52
C MET A 1 -5.45 -12.40 17.39
N GLU A 2 -6.63 -12.89 17.81
CA GLU A 2 -7.90 -12.12 17.79
C GLU A 2 -7.86 -10.84 18.65
N MET A 3 -7.24 -10.90 19.84
CA MET A 3 -7.00 -9.74 20.71
C MET A 3 -6.31 -8.58 19.98
N LEU A 4 -5.34 -8.88 19.10
CA LEU A 4 -4.56 -7.86 18.38
C LEU A 4 -5.42 -7.14 17.33
N GLN A 5 -6.32 -7.87 16.66
CA GLN A 5 -7.26 -7.26 15.71
C GLN A 5 -8.25 -6.34 16.43
N ASN A 6 -8.85 -6.82 17.52
CA ASN A 6 -9.78 -6.04 18.33
C ASN A 6 -9.11 -4.77 18.91
N PHE A 7 -7.83 -4.89 19.31
CA PHE A 7 -7.03 -3.75 19.73
C PHE A 7 -6.87 -2.71 18.61
N TYR A 8 -6.50 -3.14 17.40
CA TYR A 8 -6.37 -2.23 16.27
C TYR A 8 -7.69 -1.57 15.86
N GLU A 9 -8.78 -2.33 15.79
CA GLU A 9 -10.10 -1.80 15.43
C GLU A 9 -10.60 -0.77 16.46
N THR A 10 -10.49 -1.08 17.75
CA THR A 10 -10.87 -0.16 18.83
C THR A 10 -10.01 1.10 18.83
N THR A 11 -8.70 0.94 18.63
CA THR A 11 -7.75 2.06 18.55
C THR A 11 -8.06 2.94 17.34
N LEU A 12 -8.38 2.35 16.17
CA LEU A 12 -8.73 3.11 14.97
C LEU A 12 -10.03 3.92 15.16
N ALA A 13 -11.03 3.37 15.85
CA ALA A 13 -12.24 4.10 16.19
C ALA A 13 -11.93 5.31 17.09
N ALA A 14 -11.10 5.13 18.12
CA ALA A 14 -10.66 6.22 18.99
C ALA A 14 -9.83 7.28 18.24
N LEU A 15 -8.92 6.85 17.36
CA LEU A 15 -8.07 7.75 16.56
C LEU A 15 -8.87 8.57 15.54
N LYS A 16 -9.93 7.99 14.97
CA LYS A 16 -10.85 8.71 14.08
C LYS A 16 -11.60 9.81 14.83
N ASN A 17 -12.04 9.54 16.06
CA ASN A 17 -12.68 10.54 16.93
C ASN A 17 -11.68 11.65 17.34
N ALA A 18 -10.42 11.28 17.58
CA ALA A 18 -9.35 12.20 17.93
C ALA A 18 -8.80 13.02 16.74
N LYS A 19 -9.30 12.80 15.51
CA LYS A 19 -8.84 13.45 14.26
C LYS A 19 -7.31 13.37 14.04
N ASN A 20 -6.68 12.27 14.47
CA ASN A 20 -5.25 12.07 14.29
C ASN A 20 -4.96 11.25 13.03
N ASP A 21 -5.03 11.90 11.87
CA ASP A 21 -4.90 11.25 10.56
C ASP A 21 -3.55 10.54 10.38
N ARG A 22 -2.47 11.09 10.93
CA ARG A 22 -1.12 10.51 10.82
C ARG A 22 -1.03 9.16 11.53
N LEU A 23 -1.50 9.09 12.78
CA LEU A 23 -1.46 7.85 13.56
C LEU A 23 -2.50 6.85 13.06
N TRP A 24 -3.67 7.35 12.64
CA TRP A 24 -4.71 6.53 12.01
C TRP A 24 -4.19 5.85 10.74
N PHE A 25 -3.47 6.56 9.87
CA PHE A 25 -2.88 6.00 8.66
C PHE A 25 -1.88 4.87 8.99
N LYS A 26 -0.91 5.13 9.89
CA LYS A 26 0.08 4.12 10.29
C LYS A 26 -0.56 2.88 10.90
N THR A 27 -1.57 3.07 11.74
CA THR A 27 -2.29 1.98 12.40
C THR A 27 -3.05 1.14 11.37
N ASN A 28 -3.72 1.76 10.41
CA ASN A 28 -4.39 1.06 9.31
C ASN A 28 -3.43 0.28 8.42
N THR A 29 -2.28 0.86 8.07
CA THR A 29 -1.28 0.13 7.28
C THR A 29 -0.79 -1.11 8.01
N LYS A 30 -0.58 -1.03 9.33
CA LYS A 30 -0.18 -2.20 10.13
C LYS A 30 -1.30 -3.24 10.22
N LEU A 31 -2.55 -2.81 10.40
CA LEU A 31 -3.71 -3.68 10.37
C LEU A 31 -3.86 -4.40 9.01
N GLY A 32 -3.65 -3.69 7.90
CA GLY A 32 -3.65 -4.28 6.56
C GLY A 32 -2.62 -5.40 6.39
N LYS A 33 -1.41 -5.24 6.95
CA LYS A 33 -0.38 -6.31 6.95
C LYS A 33 -0.80 -7.52 7.77
N VAL A 34 -1.42 -7.32 8.94
CA VAL A 34 -1.97 -8.43 9.76
C VAL A 34 -3.06 -9.18 9.00
N TYR A 35 -3.93 -8.49 8.25
CA TYR A 35 -4.94 -9.14 7.42
C TYR A 35 -4.33 -9.89 6.22
N LEU A 36 -3.25 -9.37 5.62
CA LEU A 36 -2.51 -10.09 4.57
C LEU A 36 -1.89 -11.39 5.10
N GLU A 37 -1.25 -11.34 6.27
CA GLU A 37 -0.66 -12.53 6.93
C GLU A 37 -1.71 -13.61 7.27
N ARG A 38 -3.01 -13.24 7.32
CA ARG A 38 -4.14 -14.15 7.55
C ARG A 38 -4.90 -14.52 6.28
N GLU A 39 -4.44 -14.09 5.12
CA GLU A 39 -5.11 -14.31 3.83
C GLU A 39 -6.55 -13.73 3.79
N GLU A 40 -6.85 -12.73 4.62
CA GLU A 40 -8.17 -12.08 4.70
C GLU A 40 -8.30 -10.96 3.65
N PHE A 41 -8.19 -11.32 2.37
CA PHE A 41 -8.05 -10.40 1.24
C PHE A 41 -9.16 -9.34 1.14
N ASN A 42 -10.40 -9.70 1.49
CA ASN A 42 -11.54 -8.77 1.49
C ASN A 42 -11.35 -7.61 2.49
N LYS A 43 -10.80 -7.90 3.68
CA LYS A 43 -10.54 -6.88 4.68
C LYS A 43 -9.35 -6.01 4.29
N VAL A 44 -8.32 -6.59 3.69
CA VAL A 44 -7.18 -5.83 3.14
C VAL A 44 -7.65 -4.84 2.08
N ALA A 45 -8.49 -5.28 1.13
CA ALA A 45 -9.04 -4.42 0.09
C ALA A 45 -9.85 -3.24 0.68
N ASN A 46 -10.61 -3.49 1.74
CA ASN A 46 -11.33 -2.43 2.46
C ASN A 46 -10.39 -1.42 3.12
N VAL A 47 -9.32 -1.88 3.78
CA VAL A 47 -8.30 -1.01 4.37
C VAL A 47 -7.59 -0.18 3.29
N ILE A 48 -7.18 -0.80 2.17
CA ILE A 48 -6.55 -0.10 1.04
C ILE A 48 -7.48 1.00 0.50
N ARG A 49 -8.77 0.70 0.33
CA ARG A 49 -9.76 1.69 -0.14
C ARG A 49 -9.84 2.89 0.80
N GLN A 50 -9.86 2.65 2.11
CA GLN A 50 -9.88 3.73 3.11
C GLN A 50 -8.59 4.56 3.07
N LEU A 51 -7.42 3.91 2.99
CA LEU A 51 -6.13 4.59 2.90
C LEU A 51 -6.01 5.45 1.62
N LYS A 52 -6.46 4.93 0.48
CA LYS A 52 -6.48 5.67 -0.80
C LYS A 52 -7.35 6.91 -0.74
N GLN A 53 -8.50 6.84 -0.06
CA GLN A 53 -9.37 8.01 0.12
C GLN A 53 -8.61 9.11 0.86
N THR A 54 -7.91 8.79 1.94
CA THR A 54 -7.09 9.76 2.70
C THR A 54 -6.00 10.40 1.84
N CYS A 55 -5.41 9.65 0.90
CA CYS A 55 -4.40 10.19 -0.03
C CYS A 55 -4.99 11.09 -1.14
N ASN A 56 -6.23 10.85 -1.58
CA ASN A 56 -6.86 11.57 -2.70
C ASN A 56 -7.48 12.93 -2.32
N THR A 57 -7.81 13.18 -1.05
CA THR A 57 -8.63 14.34 -0.64
C THR A 57 -7.93 15.70 -0.69
N CYS A 58 -6.69 15.83 -1.18
CA CYS A 58 -6.05 17.14 -1.30
C CYS A 58 -5.28 17.29 -2.61
N SER A 59 -5.84 18.09 -3.52
CA SER A 59 -5.33 18.47 -4.84
C SER A 59 -4.15 19.47 -4.76
N HIS A 60 -3.06 19.11 -4.11
CA HIS A 60 -1.80 19.83 -4.30
C HIS A 60 -0.71 18.79 -4.56
N GLU A 61 -0.32 18.70 -5.84
CA GLU A 61 0.59 17.73 -6.46
C GLU A 61 2.04 17.73 -5.92
N THR A 62 2.30 18.36 -4.77
CA THR A 62 3.67 18.70 -4.34
C THR A 62 4.01 18.32 -2.90
N ASP A 63 3.15 17.55 -2.20
CA ASP A 63 3.48 17.10 -0.84
C ASP A 63 4.28 15.78 -0.87
N PRO A 64 5.60 15.80 -0.60
CA PRO A 64 6.44 14.60 -0.61
C PRO A 64 5.99 13.56 0.43
N HIS A 65 5.36 13.98 1.54
CA HIS A 65 4.86 13.05 2.56
C HIS A 65 3.68 12.23 2.05
N LYS A 66 2.79 12.83 1.27
CA LYS A 66 1.65 12.11 0.66
C LYS A 66 2.11 11.17 -0.43
N GLY A 67 3.13 11.56 -1.19
CA GLY A 67 3.80 10.66 -2.14
C GLY A 67 4.34 9.40 -1.44
N THR A 68 5.03 9.57 -0.31
CA THR A 68 5.52 8.43 0.49
C THR A 68 4.39 7.56 1.03
N GLN A 69 3.32 8.16 1.54
CA GLN A 69 2.13 7.43 2.00
C GLN A 69 1.46 6.65 0.87
N LEU A 70 1.32 7.26 -0.31
CA LEU A 70 0.73 6.61 -1.47
C LEU A 70 1.55 5.41 -1.94
N LEU A 71 2.89 5.52 -1.94
CA LEU A 71 3.77 4.39 -2.23
C LEU A 71 3.64 3.26 -1.21
N GLU A 72 3.41 3.58 0.06
CA GLU A 72 3.13 2.58 1.10
C GLU A 72 1.82 1.83 0.84
N VAL A 73 0.78 2.53 0.38
CA VAL A 73 -0.49 1.91 -0.02
C VAL A 73 -0.32 1.04 -1.26
N TYR A 74 0.42 1.51 -2.28
CA TYR A 74 0.71 0.70 -3.47
C TYR A 74 1.49 -0.56 -3.13
N ALA A 75 2.46 -0.50 -2.22
CA ALA A 75 3.17 -1.71 -1.79
C ALA A 75 2.23 -2.73 -1.13
N LEU A 76 1.28 -2.29 -0.30
CA LEU A 76 0.28 -3.18 0.30
C LEU A 76 -0.65 -3.81 -0.75
N GLU A 77 -1.03 -3.04 -1.75
CA GLU A 77 -1.88 -3.51 -2.86
C GLU A 77 -1.14 -4.46 -3.81
N ILE A 78 0.14 -4.22 -4.06
CA ILE A 78 1.03 -5.13 -4.79
C ILE A 78 1.13 -6.46 -4.05
N GLN A 79 1.32 -6.45 -2.72
CA GLN A 79 1.36 -7.67 -1.92
C GLN A 79 0.04 -8.45 -2.03
N LEU A 80 -1.10 -7.75 -1.89
CA LEU A 80 -2.43 -8.35 -2.05
C LEU A 80 -2.62 -9.03 -3.42
N HIS A 81 -2.32 -8.32 -4.50
CA HIS A 81 -2.50 -8.86 -5.85
C HIS A 81 -1.44 -9.89 -6.25
N THR A 82 -0.29 -9.90 -5.58
CA THR A 82 0.73 -10.95 -5.75
C THR A 82 0.19 -12.28 -5.24
N GLU A 83 -0.44 -12.31 -4.06
CA GLU A 83 -1.10 -13.50 -3.52
C GLU A 83 -2.27 -13.95 -4.40
N GLN A 84 -3.06 -13.01 -4.92
CA GLN A 84 -4.16 -13.30 -5.85
C GLN A 84 -3.71 -13.65 -7.28
N LYS A 85 -2.40 -13.58 -7.57
CA LYS A 85 -1.81 -13.80 -8.92
C LYS A 85 -2.44 -12.93 -10.01
N ASN A 86 -2.88 -11.71 -9.68
CA ASN A 86 -3.50 -10.80 -10.65
C ASN A 86 -2.45 -9.95 -11.40
N HIS A 87 -1.84 -10.54 -12.42
CA HIS A 87 -0.73 -9.93 -13.16
C HIS A 87 -1.09 -8.65 -13.92
N LYS A 88 -2.35 -8.51 -14.35
CA LYS A 88 -2.80 -7.31 -15.07
C LYS A 88 -2.80 -6.09 -14.14
N LEU A 89 -3.37 -6.23 -12.94
CA LEU A 89 -3.39 -5.15 -11.94
C LEU A 89 -1.99 -4.85 -11.41
N LEU A 90 -1.14 -5.86 -11.21
CA LEU A 90 0.24 -5.66 -10.76
C LEU A 90 1.04 -4.77 -11.72
N LYS A 91 0.87 -4.97 -13.04
CA LYS A 91 1.50 -4.12 -14.04
C LYS A 91 1.05 -2.67 -13.94
N GLU A 92 -0.26 -2.46 -13.86
CA GLU A 92 -0.82 -1.11 -13.74
C GLU A 92 -0.37 -0.40 -12.46
N LEU A 93 -0.32 -1.13 -11.33
CA LEU A 93 0.14 -0.59 -10.05
C LEU A 93 1.62 -0.22 -10.07
N TYR A 94 2.45 -1.06 -10.70
CA TYR A 94 3.86 -0.74 -10.89
C TYR A 94 4.03 0.55 -11.71
N GLU A 95 3.36 0.65 -12.87
CA GLU A 95 3.41 1.86 -13.71
C GLU A 95 2.89 3.11 -12.98
N ARG A 96 1.84 2.98 -12.15
CA ARG A 96 1.33 4.06 -11.30
C ARG A 96 2.34 4.47 -10.22
N SER A 97 3.03 3.51 -9.60
CA SER A 97 4.03 3.79 -8.57
C SER A 97 5.22 4.60 -9.11
N LEU A 98 5.64 4.35 -10.35
CA LEU A 98 6.72 5.09 -11.02
C LEU A 98 6.36 6.56 -11.31
N LYS A 99 5.07 6.89 -11.38
CA LYS A 99 4.61 8.27 -11.60
C LYS A 99 4.72 9.13 -10.35
N VAL A 100 4.86 8.53 -9.16
CA VAL A 100 5.00 9.27 -7.90
C VAL A 100 6.42 9.84 -7.82
N ARG A 101 6.56 11.12 -8.15
CA ARG A 101 7.84 11.85 -8.08
C ARG A 101 8.01 12.51 -6.70
N SER A 102 9.26 12.75 -6.30
CA SER A 102 9.63 13.50 -5.09
C SER A 102 9.28 12.86 -3.73
N ALA A 103 8.82 11.61 -3.71
CA ALA A 103 8.60 10.86 -2.47
C ALA A 103 9.91 10.26 -1.94
N ILE A 104 10.07 10.21 -0.62
CA ILE A 104 11.17 9.51 0.06
C ILE A 104 10.55 8.33 0.81
N PRO A 105 10.30 7.19 0.13
CA PRO A 105 9.77 6.00 0.76
C PRO A 105 10.84 5.27 1.56
N HIS A 106 10.40 4.45 2.52
CA HIS A 106 11.29 3.55 3.23
C HIS A 106 11.88 2.52 2.25
N PRO A 107 13.19 2.14 2.36
CA PRO A 107 13.82 1.20 1.45
C PRO A 107 13.02 -0.09 1.22
N LEU A 108 12.44 -0.66 2.29
CA LEU A 108 11.59 -1.85 2.22
C LEU A 108 10.37 -1.69 1.29
N ILE A 109 9.71 -0.52 1.27
CA ILE A 109 8.56 -0.26 0.39
C ILE A 109 9.03 -0.26 -1.06
N MET A 110 10.17 0.39 -1.32
CA MET A 110 10.77 0.41 -2.65
C MET A 110 11.20 -0.98 -3.11
N SER A 111 11.72 -1.81 -2.20
CA SER A 111 12.07 -3.21 -2.49
C SER A 111 10.87 -4.01 -3.00
N VAL A 112 9.70 -3.89 -2.35
CA VAL A 112 8.46 -4.57 -2.78
C VAL A 112 8.04 -4.13 -4.19
N ILE A 113 8.09 -2.82 -4.47
CA ILE A 113 7.71 -2.28 -5.77
C ILE A 113 8.68 -2.77 -6.87
N ARG A 114 9.99 -2.72 -6.61
CA ARG A 114 11.01 -3.18 -7.57
C ARG A 114 10.96 -4.68 -7.81
N GLU A 115 10.73 -5.47 -6.77
CA GLU A 115 10.55 -6.91 -6.89
C GLU A 115 9.35 -7.25 -7.80
N CYS A 116 8.23 -6.53 -7.63
CA CYS A 116 7.07 -6.65 -8.52
C CYS A 116 7.42 -6.30 -9.96
N GLY A 117 8.11 -5.17 -10.18
CA GLY A 117 8.58 -4.73 -11.50
C GLY A 117 9.49 -5.76 -12.18
N GLY A 118 10.48 -6.28 -11.44
CA GLY A 118 11.40 -7.31 -11.94
C GLY A 118 10.67 -8.59 -12.35
N LYS A 119 9.78 -9.12 -11.49
CA LYS A 119 8.98 -10.32 -11.80
C LYS A 119 8.09 -10.10 -13.04
N MET A 120 7.53 -8.90 -13.19
CA MET A 120 6.71 -8.53 -14.35
C MET A 120 7.52 -8.48 -15.65
N HIS A 121 8.67 -7.82 -15.64
CA HIS A 121 9.54 -7.70 -16.81
C HIS A 121 10.10 -9.05 -17.25
N LEU A 122 10.53 -9.88 -16.30
CA LEU A 122 10.98 -11.26 -16.58
C LEU A 122 9.90 -12.10 -17.28
N ARG A 123 8.64 -11.97 -16.86
CA ARG A 123 7.50 -12.66 -17.50
C ARG A 123 7.18 -12.13 -18.89
N SER A 124 7.50 -10.87 -19.16
CA SER A 124 7.19 -10.21 -20.43
C SER A 124 8.32 -10.37 -21.47
N GLY A 125 9.47 -10.94 -21.08
CA GLY A 125 10.66 -11.03 -21.93
C GLY A 125 11.44 -9.72 -22.07
N ASP A 126 11.05 -8.67 -21.34
CA ASP A 126 11.66 -7.34 -21.38
C ASP A 126 12.86 -7.29 -20.41
N TYR A 127 13.89 -8.11 -20.65
CA TYR A 127 15.03 -8.26 -19.75
C TYR A 127 15.84 -6.97 -19.58
N GLU A 128 15.88 -6.12 -20.61
CA GLU A 128 16.60 -4.83 -20.58
C GLU A 128 15.95 -3.78 -19.65
N LYS A 129 14.66 -3.96 -19.31
CA LYS A 129 13.92 -3.05 -18.43
C LYS A 129 13.94 -3.47 -16.96
N VAL A 130 14.63 -4.56 -16.63
CA VAL A 130 14.83 -5.00 -15.23
C VAL A 130 15.89 -4.09 -14.60
N GLN A 131 15.46 -3.14 -13.76
CA GLN A 131 16.34 -2.15 -13.11
C GLN A 131 16.07 -2.03 -11.61
#